data_AF-A0A3C7VZP1-F1
#
_entry.id   AF-A0A3C7VZP1-F1
#
_cell.length_a   1.000
_cell.length_b   1.000
_cell.length_c   1.000
_cell.angle_alpha   90.00
_cell.angle_beta   90.00
_cell.angle_gamma   90.00
#
_symmetry.space_group_name_H-M   'P 1'
#
loop_
_entity.id
_entity.type
_entity.pdbx_description
1 polymer ?
#
loop_
_entity_poly.entity_id
_entity_poly.type
_entity_poly.pdbx_seq_one_letter_code
_entity_poly.pdbx_strand_id
1 'polypeptide(L)'
;MVDLITAVGVGVVVAALAFVRQVAELQLERVANHPQRELLPREQALIEEAGNRVNVFDFGGPLSFGAAANLGHEVRTHAHDDAFVLILDFSRVPFLDVSSARAIADIAADAKRAGRHVYVAAMREELRKVLSGLEADRDLDPERVYPDRVVALEAALEQIRRVS
;
A
#
# COMPACT_ATOMS: atom_id res chain seq x y z
N MET A 1 21.12 -32.64 -39.78
CA MET A 1 19.84 -32.00 -40.15
C MET A 1 19.19 -31.59 -38.83
N VAL A 2 19.18 -30.30 -38.49
CA VAL A 2 18.41 -29.84 -37.33
C VAL A 2 16.94 -29.94 -37.71
N ASP A 3 16.19 -30.80 -37.00
CA ASP A 3 14.77 -31.03 -37.23
C ASP A 3 13.99 -29.72 -37.13
N LEU A 4 13.15 -29.44 -38.14
CA LEU A 4 12.30 -28.24 -38.20
C LEU A 4 11.43 -28.11 -36.94
N ILE A 5 11.07 -29.24 -36.33
CA ILE A 5 10.32 -29.32 -35.08
C ILE A 5 11.15 -28.79 -33.89
N THR A 6 12.44 -29.11 -33.83
CA THR A 6 13.36 -28.63 -32.80
C THR A 6 13.62 -27.12 -32.95
N ALA A 7 13.76 -26.63 -34.19
CA ALA A 7 13.94 -25.21 -34.47
C ALA A 7 12.70 -24.37 -34.09
N VAL A 8 11.50 -24.86 -34.39
CA VAL A 8 10.23 -24.20 -33.99
C VAL A 8 10.05 -24.27 -32.47
N GLY A 9 10.34 -25.40 -31.84
CA GLY A 9 10.25 -25.56 -30.39
C GLY A 9 11.15 -24.59 -29.62
N VAL A 10 12.41 -24.43 -30.05
CA VAL A 10 13.34 -23.44 -29.47
C VAL A 10 12.83 -22.01 -29.69
N GLY A 11 12.31 -21.70 -30.89
CA GLY A 11 11.74 -20.39 -31.19
C GLY A 11 10.55 -20.01 -30.30
N VAL A 12 9.63 -20.96 -30.05
CA VAL A 12 8.47 -20.73 -29.18
C VAL A 12 8.89 -20.54 -27.72
N VAL A 13 9.86 -21.32 -27.23
CA VAL A 13 10.37 -21.17 -25.86
C VAL A 13 11.05 -19.80 -25.68
N VAL A 14 11.88 -19.38 -26.63
CA VAL A 14 12.53 -18.06 -26.60
C VAL A 14 11.51 -16.93 -26.69
N ALA A 15 10.49 -17.05 -27.55
CA ALA A 15 9.41 -16.07 -27.68
C ALA A 15 8.56 -15.96 -26.41
N ALA A 16 8.24 -17.09 -25.77
CA ALA A 16 7.50 -17.11 -24.50
C ALA A 16 8.30 -16.45 -23.37
N LEU A 17 9.61 -16.71 -23.29
CA LEU A 17 10.49 -16.07 -22.31
C LEU A 17 10.63 -14.56 -22.57
N ALA A 18 10.73 -14.14 -23.83
CA ALA A 18 10.74 -12.73 -24.21
C ALA A 18 9.42 -12.02 -23.86
N PHE A 19 8.28 -12.69 -24.05
CA PHE A 19 6.98 -12.16 -23.68
C PHE A 19 6.82 -12.01 -22.16
N VAL A 20 7.25 -13.02 -21.38
CA VAL A 20 7.26 -12.93 -19.91
C VAL A 20 8.13 -11.77 -19.44
N ARG A 21 9.31 -11.58 -20.06
CA ARG A 21 10.19 -10.45 -19.76
C ARG A 21 9.56 -9.10 -20.13
N GLN A 22 8.94 -8.98 -21.29
CA GLN A 22 8.24 -7.78 -21.72
C GLN A 22 7.07 -7.44 -20.79
N VAL A 23 6.30 -8.43 -20.35
CA VAL A 23 5.21 -8.25 -19.39
C VAL A 23 5.76 -7.83 -18.02
N ALA A 24 6.90 -8.39 -17.58
CA ALA A 24 7.57 -7.99 -16.35
C ALA A 24 8.11 -6.55 -16.44
N GLU A 25 8.73 -6.17 -17.55
CA GLU A 25 9.21 -4.81 -17.82
C GLU A 25 8.06 -3.81 -17.87
N LEU A 26 6.92 -4.13 -18.50
CA LEU A 26 5.71 -3.30 -18.49
C LEU A 26 5.09 -3.19 -17.09
N GLN A 27 5.18 -4.22 -16.25
CA GLN A 27 4.75 -4.15 -14.85
C GLN A 27 5.70 -3.29 -14.02
N LEU A 28 7.02 -3.39 -14.24
CA LEU A 28 8.02 -2.56 -13.60
C LEU A 28 7.90 -1.09 -14.02
N GLU A 29 7.64 -0.81 -15.29
CA GLU A 29 7.36 0.54 -15.80
C GLU A 29 6.06 1.11 -15.23
N ARG A 30 5.04 0.28 -15.01
CA ARG A 30 3.80 0.71 -14.33
C ARG A 30 4.03 1.03 -12.85
N VAL A 31 4.92 0.31 -12.17
CA VAL A 31 5.36 0.61 -10.80
C VAL A 31 6.23 1.87 -10.75
N ALA A 32 7.13 2.06 -11.72
CA ALA A 32 8.01 3.23 -11.81
C ALA A 32 7.28 4.51 -12.23
N ASN A 33 6.18 4.42 -12.99
CA ASN A 33 5.38 5.56 -13.46
C ASN A 33 4.19 5.91 -12.55
N HIS A 34 4.11 5.37 -11.33
CA HIS A 34 3.37 6.06 -10.27
C HIS A 34 4.33 7.04 -9.60
N PRO A 35 4.32 8.34 -9.97
CA PRO A 35 5.05 9.31 -9.17
C PRO A 35 4.49 9.19 -7.75
N GLN A 36 5.36 8.79 -6.82
CA GLN A 36 5.13 9.03 -5.41
C GLN A 36 4.74 10.50 -5.33
N ARG A 37 3.56 10.78 -4.77
CA ARG A 37 3.07 12.15 -4.63
C ARG A 37 4.18 12.97 -3.98
N GLU A 38 4.64 14.03 -4.65
CA GLU A 38 5.63 14.94 -4.08
C GLU A 38 5.16 15.36 -2.69
N LEU A 39 6.02 15.13 -1.70
CA LEU A 39 5.73 15.48 -0.32
C LEU A 39 5.69 17.00 -0.23
N LEU A 40 4.62 17.53 0.36
CA LEU A 40 4.61 18.92 0.75
C LEU A 40 5.73 19.14 1.78
N PRO A 41 6.38 20.31 1.82
CA PRO A 41 7.46 20.58 2.77
C PRO A 41 7.09 20.28 4.24
N ARG A 42 5.81 20.48 4.57
CA ARG A 42 5.29 20.17 5.91
C ARG A 42 5.17 18.68 6.17
N GLU A 43 4.74 17.89 5.18
CA GLU A 43 4.66 16.43 5.31
C GLU A 43 6.06 15.83 5.47
N GLN A 44 7.02 16.35 4.70
CA GLN A 44 8.42 15.95 4.79
C GLN A 44 9.00 16.22 6.18
N ALA A 45 8.79 17.42 6.73
CA ALA A 45 9.25 17.75 8.08
C ALA A 45 8.64 16.83 9.17
N LEU A 46 7.35 16.50 9.05
CA LEU A 46 6.67 15.61 10.01
C LEU A 46 7.19 14.16 9.90
N ILE A 47 7.45 13.67 8.68
CA ILE A 47 8.01 12.33 8.47
C ILE A 47 9.46 12.26 8.97
N GLU A 48 10.27 13.29 8.70
CA GLU A 48 11.64 13.38 9.20
C GLU A 48 11.69 13.41 10.73
N GLU A 49 10.77 14.13 11.37
CA GLU A 49 10.65 14.15 12.83
C GLU A 49 10.21 12.79 13.39
N ALA A 50 9.29 12.12 12.70
CA ALA A 50 8.82 10.79 13.09
C ALA A 50 9.88 9.70 12.91
N GLY A 51 10.84 9.91 12.00
CA GLY A 51 11.85 8.92 11.62
C GLY A 51 11.21 7.61 11.18
N ASN A 52 11.76 6.49 11.65
CA ASN A 52 11.25 5.15 11.32
C ASN A 52 9.98 4.75 12.10
N ARG A 53 9.40 5.64 12.91
CA ARG A 53 8.26 5.35 13.79
C ARG A 53 6.91 5.49 13.10
N VAL A 54 6.87 6.13 11.93
CA VAL A 54 5.68 6.27 11.09
C VAL A 54 5.97 5.70 9.71
N ASN A 55 5.06 4.86 9.22
CA ASN A 55 5.04 4.46 7.82
C ASN A 55 3.78 5.02 7.15
N VAL A 56 3.95 5.74 6.04
CA VAL A 56 2.85 6.29 5.25
C VAL A 56 2.66 5.44 4.01
N PHE A 57 1.47 4.89 3.87
CA PHE A 57 1.07 4.13 2.71
C PHE A 57 0.11 4.93 1.83
N ASP A 58 0.62 5.45 0.72
CA ASP A 58 -0.18 6.01 -0.38
C ASP A 58 -0.56 4.87 -1.33
N PHE A 59 -1.86 4.68 -1.54
CA PHE A 59 -2.36 3.67 -2.47
C PHE A 59 -2.00 3.96 -3.94
N GLY A 60 -1.41 5.12 -4.25
CA GLY A 60 -0.66 5.41 -5.49
C GLY A 60 -1.50 5.49 -6.78
N GLY A 61 -2.73 4.98 -6.77
CA GLY A 61 -3.59 4.77 -7.92
C GLY A 61 -4.65 3.69 -7.62
N PRO A 62 -5.23 3.01 -8.64
CA PRO A 62 -6.14 1.90 -8.41
C PRO A 62 -5.45 0.81 -7.58
N LEU A 63 -6.04 0.46 -6.45
CA LEU A 63 -5.52 -0.50 -5.47
C LEU A 63 -5.48 -1.91 -6.06
N SER A 64 -4.42 -2.20 -6.84
CA SER A 64 -4.24 -3.50 -7.47
C SER A 64 -3.79 -4.55 -6.44
N PHE A 65 -4.26 -5.80 -6.62
CA PHE A 65 -3.95 -6.94 -5.76
C PHE A 65 -2.44 -7.15 -5.50
N GLY A 66 -1.58 -6.81 -6.46
CA GLY A 66 -0.13 -6.92 -6.32
C GLY A 66 0.47 -5.94 -5.32
N ALA A 67 -0.07 -4.72 -5.23
CA ALA A 67 0.34 -3.75 -4.22
C ALA A 67 -0.06 -4.26 -2.82
N ALA A 68 -1.31 -4.69 -2.65
CA ALA A 68 -1.82 -5.26 -1.40
C ALA A 68 -1.00 -6.44 -0.84
N ALA A 69 -0.66 -7.41 -1.71
CA ALA A 69 0.04 -8.62 -1.29
C ALA A 69 1.50 -8.34 -0.84
N ASN A 70 2.19 -7.43 -1.54
CA ASN A 70 3.52 -6.98 -1.14
C ASN A 70 3.49 -6.25 0.21
N LEU A 71 2.41 -5.53 0.51
CA LEU A 71 2.29 -4.76 1.76
C LEU A 71 2.08 -5.63 2.99
N GLY A 72 1.22 -6.65 2.88
CA GLY A 72 1.11 -7.62 3.96
C GLY A 72 2.48 -8.23 4.28
N HIS A 73 3.29 -8.49 3.26
CA HIS A 73 4.65 -8.98 3.46
C HIS A 73 5.56 -7.93 4.12
N GLU A 74 5.55 -6.69 3.65
CA GLU A 74 6.41 -5.61 4.17
C GLU A 74 6.08 -5.24 5.63
N VAL A 75 4.79 -5.18 5.99
CA VAL A 75 4.31 -4.97 7.36
C VAL A 75 4.76 -6.09 8.28
N ARG A 76 4.72 -7.35 7.81
CA ARG A 76 5.16 -8.52 8.58
C ARG A 76 6.68 -8.61 8.70
N THR A 77 7.42 -8.26 7.65
CA THR A 77 8.89 -8.36 7.63
C THR A 77 9.54 -7.26 8.45
N HIS A 78 8.97 -6.05 8.46
CA HIS A 78 9.46 -4.93 9.28
C HIS A 78 8.80 -4.86 10.66
N ALA A 79 8.06 -5.88 11.09
CA ALA A 79 7.40 -5.92 12.41
C ALA A 79 8.37 -5.78 13.60
N HIS A 80 9.67 -5.93 13.36
CA HIS A 80 10.75 -5.77 14.33
C HIS A 80 11.34 -4.35 14.42
N ASP A 81 10.97 -3.43 13.53
CA ASP A 81 11.38 -2.03 13.61
C ASP A 81 10.40 -1.21 14.46
N ASP A 82 10.90 -0.17 15.14
CA ASP A 82 10.20 0.79 16.02
C ASP A 82 9.02 1.55 15.37
N ALA A 83 8.58 1.15 14.17
CA ALA A 83 7.41 1.63 13.46
C ALA A 83 6.12 1.38 14.26
N PHE A 84 5.67 2.43 14.95
CA PHE A 84 4.56 2.43 15.88
C PHE A 84 3.22 2.75 15.20
N VAL A 85 3.26 3.48 14.08
CA VAL A 85 2.07 4.01 13.39
C VAL A 85 2.12 3.72 11.89
N LEU A 86 1.00 3.23 11.34
CA LEU A 86 0.76 3.05 9.91
C LEU A 86 -0.34 4.01 9.45
N ILE A 87 -0.05 4.87 8.48
CA ILE A 87 -1.03 5.79 7.88
C ILE A 87 -1.46 5.24 6.52
N LEU A 88 -2.76 5.00 6.31
CA LEU A 88 -3.36 4.62 5.04
C LEU A 88 -3.97 5.86 4.38
N ASP A 89 -3.37 6.33 3.29
CA ASP A 89 -3.80 7.55 2.58
C ASP A 89 -4.70 7.24 1.38
N PHE A 90 -5.99 7.57 1.51
CA PHE A 90 -7.03 7.37 0.51
C PHE A 90 -7.20 8.55 -0.46
N SER A 91 -6.37 9.60 -0.37
CA SER A 91 -6.53 10.84 -1.15
C SER A 91 -6.53 10.62 -2.67
N ARG A 92 -5.88 9.55 -3.13
CA ARG A 92 -5.77 9.17 -4.55
C ARG A 92 -6.60 7.95 -4.94
N VAL A 93 -7.44 7.42 -4.04
CA VAL A 93 -8.27 6.22 -4.30
C VAL A 93 -9.62 6.63 -4.88
N PRO A 94 -9.88 6.40 -6.19
CA PRO A 94 -11.12 6.83 -6.83
C PRO A 94 -12.32 5.95 -6.47
N PHE A 95 -12.10 4.64 -6.29
CA PHE A 95 -13.10 3.63 -5.94
C PHE A 95 -12.41 2.40 -5.32
N LEU A 96 -13.17 1.55 -4.63
CA LEU A 96 -12.72 0.27 -4.08
C LEU A 96 -13.56 -0.85 -4.68
N ASP A 97 -12.91 -1.94 -5.08
CA ASP A 97 -13.57 -3.22 -5.36
C ASP A 97 -13.43 -4.19 -4.17
N VAL A 98 -14.03 -5.38 -4.29
CA VAL A 98 -13.98 -6.41 -3.24
C VAL A 98 -12.55 -6.82 -2.89
N SER A 99 -11.66 -6.87 -3.89
CA SER A 99 -10.28 -7.29 -3.69
C SER A 99 -9.49 -6.21 -2.95
N SER A 100 -9.64 -4.95 -3.35
CA SER A 100 -9.03 -3.78 -2.70
C SER A 100 -9.52 -3.61 -1.27
N ALA A 101 -10.82 -3.80 -1.01
CA ALA A 101 -11.38 -3.74 0.33
C ALA A 101 -10.80 -4.85 1.23
N ARG A 102 -10.73 -6.08 0.72
CA ARG A 102 -10.14 -7.21 1.45
C ARG A 102 -8.66 -6.99 1.77
N ALA A 103 -7.92 -6.44 0.82
CA ALA A 103 -6.54 -6.05 1.04
C ALA A 103 -6.37 -5.04 2.18
N ILE A 104 -7.21 -4.00 2.22
CA ILE A 104 -7.20 -3.02 3.31
C ILE A 104 -7.50 -3.69 4.65
N ALA A 105 -8.48 -4.58 4.69
CA ALA A 105 -8.82 -5.35 5.90
C ALA A 105 -7.64 -6.22 6.37
N ASP A 106 -6.99 -6.92 5.45
CA ASP A 106 -5.84 -7.77 5.77
C ASP A 106 -4.66 -6.93 6.30
N ILE A 107 -4.39 -5.76 5.72
CA ILE A 107 -3.35 -4.81 6.19
C ILE A 107 -3.70 -4.28 7.58
N ALA A 108 -4.94 -3.87 7.80
CA ALA A 108 -5.38 -3.36 9.11
C ALA A 108 -5.27 -4.45 10.19
N ALA A 109 -5.69 -5.67 9.87
CA ALA A 109 -5.58 -6.82 10.76
C ALA A 109 -4.12 -7.19 11.05
N ASP A 110 -3.24 -7.16 10.04
CA ASP A 110 -1.80 -7.40 10.20
C ASP A 110 -1.14 -6.33 11.08
N ALA A 111 -1.43 -5.05 10.83
CA ALA A 111 -0.91 -3.95 11.63
C ALA A 111 -1.35 -4.06 13.10
N LYS A 112 -2.63 -4.36 13.34
CA LYS A 112 -3.17 -4.57 14.68
C LYS A 112 -2.52 -5.77 15.38
N ARG A 113 -2.31 -6.88 14.68
CA ARG A 113 -1.58 -8.06 15.21
C ARG A 113 -0.12 -7.74 15.55
N ALA A 114 0.51 -6.86 14.78
CA ALA A 114 1.85 -6.36 15.04
C ALA A 114 1.90 -5.28 16.14
N GLY A 115 0.77 -4.94 16.78
CA GLY A 115 0.70 -3.91 17.82
C GLY A 115 0.84 -2.47 17.31
N ARG A 116 0.65 -2.26 16.00
CA ARG A 116 0.75 -0.94 15.36
C ARG A 116 -0.58 -0.22 15.36
N HIS A 117 -0.53 1.11 15.48
CA HIS A 117 -1.71 1.93 15.33
C HIS A 117 -1.97 2.25 13.85
N VAL A 118 -3.18 1.96 13.38
CA VAL A 118 -3.60 2.30 12.02
C VAL A 118 -4.34 3.63 12.02
N TYR A 119 -3.91 4.53 11.17
CA TYR A 119 -4.49 5.85 10.94
C TYR A 119 -4.97 5.90 9.48
N VAL A 120 -6.10 6.53 9.24
CA VAL A 120 -6.70 6.67 7.91
C VAL A 120 -6.70 8.14 7.53
N ALA A 121 -6.16 8.47 6.36
CA ALA A 121 -6.13 9.84 5.84
C ALA A 121 -6.99 9.95 4.58
N ALA A 122 -7.71 11.08 4.44
CA ALA A 122 -8.43 11.47 3.23
C ALA A 122 -9.45 10.45 2.69
N MET A 123 -10.06 9.64 3.57
CA MET A 123 -11.09 8.68 3.18
C MET A 123 -12.43 9.38 2.95
N ARG A 124 -12.92 9.31 1.71
CA ARG A 124 -14.25 9.81 1.33
C ARG A 124 -15.36 8.89 1.86
N GLU A 125 -16.54 9.46 2.08
CA GLU A 125 -17.68 8.75 2.65
C GLU A 125 -18.16 7.58 1.77
N GLU A 126 -18.05 7.70 0.45
CA GLU A 126 -18.38 6.63 -0.49
C GLU A 126 -17.47 5.42 -0.30
N LEU A 127 -16.18 5.63 -0.07
CA LEU A 127 -15.21 4.55 0.16
C LEU A 127 -15.45 3.90 1.52
N ARG A 128 -15.77 4.70 2.54
CA ARG A 128 -16.16 4.20 3.87
C ARG A 128 -17.36 3.26 3.76
N LYS A 129 -18.42 3.67 3.04
CA LYS A 129 -19.61 2.82 2.83
C LYS A 129 -19.29 1.51 2.14
N VAL A 130 -18.39 1.51 1.15
CA VAL A 130 -17.95 0.28 0.49
C VAL A 130 -17.20 -0.63 1.46
N LEU A 131 -16.27 -0.09 2.26
CA LEU A 131 -15.55 -0.87 3.26
C LEU A 131 -16.49 -1.47 4.31
N SER A 132 -17.40 -0.67 4.87
CA SER A 132 -18.38 -1.15 5.85
C SER A 132 -19.34 -2.17 5.26
N GLY A 133 -19.80 -1.96 4.01
CA GLY A 133 -20.67 -2.90 3.30
C GLY A 133 -20.01 -4.25 3.00
N LEU A 134 -18.69 -4.28 2.93
CA LEU A 134 -17.88 -5.48 2.75
C LEU A 134 -17.27 -6.01 4.06
N GLU A 135 -17.62 -5.40 5.19
CA GLU A 135 -17.09 -5.70 6.53
C GLU A 135 -15.56 -5.63 6.63
N ALA A 136 -14.95 -4.77 5.81
CA ALA A 136 -13.51 -4.60 5.66
C ALA A 136 -12.92 -3.50 6.56
N ASP A 137 -13.74 -2.84 7.37
CA ASP A 137 -13.39 -1.76 8.29
C ASP A 137 -13.29 -2.19 9.76
N ARG A 138 -13.51 -3.48 10.06
CA ARG A 138 -13.57 -4.03 11.44
C ARG A 138 -12.33 -3.74 12.29
N ASP A 139 -11.16 -3.67 11.66
CA ASP A 139 -9.89 -3.39 12.33
C ASP A 139 -9.41 -1.95 12.15
N LEU A 140 -10.22 -1.09 11.52
CA LEU A 140 -9.99 0.34 11.44
C LEU A 140 -10.64 1.03 12.63
N ASP A 141 -9.88 1.89 13.30
CA ASP A 141 -10.36 2.68 14.42
C ASP A 141 -11.10 3.93 13.87
N PRO A 142 -12.41 4.08 14.13
CA PRO A 142 -13.17 5.22 13.62
C PRO A 142 -12.70 6.56 14.20
N GLU A 143 -12.02 6.57 15.35
CA GLU A 143 -11.45 7.78 15.95
C GLU A 143 -10.13 8.20 15.29
N ARG A 144 -9.52 7.33 14.49
CA ARG A 144 -8.25 7.59 13.78
C ARG A 144 -8.45 7.83 12.29
N VAL A 145 -9.55 8.47 11.93
CA VAL A 145 -9.83 8.91 10.55
C VAL A 145 -9.69 10.42 10.44
N TYR A 146 -8.81 10.85 9.55
CA TYR A 146 -8.39 12.24 9.39
C TYR A 146 -8.71 12.77 7.98
N PRO A 147 -8.97 14.08 7.84
CA PRO A 147 -9.36 14.68 6.57
C PRO A 147 -8.25 14.66 5.53
N ASP A 148 -6.99 14.71 5.95
CA ASP A 148 -5.82 14.69 5.08
C ASP A 148 -4.59 14.05 5.75
N ARG A 149 -3.54 13.86 4.94
CA ARG A 149 -2.29 13.22 5.36
C ARG A 149 -1.52 14.03 6.41
N VAL A 150 -1.56 15.36 6.35
CA VAL A 150 -0.84 16.22 7.30
C VAL A 150 -1.44 16.05 8.70
N VAL A 151 -2.77 16.11 8.82
CA VAL A 151 -3.44 15.95 10.11
C VAL A 151 -3.21 14.54 10.68
N ALA A 152 -3.21 13.51 9.84
CA ALA A 152 -2.88 12.15 10.27
C ALA A 152 -1.42 12.04 10.80
N LEU A 153 -0.46 12.68 10.12
CA LEU A 153 0.94 12.72 10.53
C LEU A 153 1.13 13.47 11.86
N GLU A 154 0.46 14.60 12.05
CA GLU A 154 0.49 15.36 13.30
C GLU A 154 -0.04 14.52 14.48
N ALA A 155 -1.19 13.85 14.29
CA ALA A 155 -1.77 12.99 15.31
C ALA A 155 -0.91 11.75 15.60
N ALA A 156 -0.23 11.20 14.58
CA ALA A 156 0.73 10.12 14.74
C ALA A 156 1.94 10.56 15.58
N LEU A 157 2.50 11.75 15.29
CA LEU A 157 3.61 12.32 16.05
C LEU A 157 3.23 12.61 17.51
N GLU A 158 2.02 13.14 17.75
CA GLU A 158 1.55 13.36 19.12
C GLU A 158 1.48 12.06 19.92
N GLN A 159 0.95 11.00 19.30
CA GLN A 159 0.88 9.68 19.92
C GLN A 159 2.28 9.11 20.19
N ILE A 160 3.20 9.25 19.24
CA ILE A 160 4.61 8.86 19.35
C ILE A 160 5.29 9.57 20.52
N ARG A 161 5.06 10.87 20.69
CA ARG A 161 5.61 11.68 21.78
C ARG A 161 5.03 11.33 23.15
N ARG A 162 3.78 10.84 23.23
CA ARG A 162 3.14 10.41 24.48
C ARG A 162 3.66 9.07 25.01
N VAL A 163 4.15 8.21 24.12
CA VAL A 163 4.61 6.85 24.44
C VAL A 163 6.14 6.77 24.58
N SER A 164 6.86 7.85 24.27
CA SER A 164 8.30 8.02 24.51
C SER A 164 8.59 8.65 25.86
#